data_AF-A0A5J6V887-F1
#
_entry.id   AF-A0A5J6V887-F1
#
_cell.length_a   1.000
_cell.length_b   1.000
_cell.length_c   1.000
_cell.angle_alpha   90.00
_cell.angle_beta   90.00
_cell.angle_gamma   90.00
#
_symmetry.space_group_name_H-M   'P 1'
#
loop_
_entity.id
_entity.type
_entity.pdbx_description
1 polymer ?
#
loop_
_entity_poly.entity_id
_entity_poly.type
_entity_poly.pdbx_seq_one_letter_code
_entity_poly.pdbx_strand_id
1 'polypeptide(L)'
;MALRTAGEDPGTVTEREPRDATWFDGFFALHATAIHRYFVRRADRVDVEDLSAEVFATAWRRREKIPAGFELPWLYRTASYVLANHRRKPTLTLLSDYGSEEGAQPARSVDPADLVMTDDEVRRALGRLSARDRTVLMLHAWEGLDGEGLAHALGLTRGGAAAALSRARARLREAWAEDH
;
A
#
# COMPACT_ATOMS: atom_id res chain seq x y z
N MET A 1 -5.79 26.83 58.34
CA MET A 1 -6.97 27.32 57.60
C MET A 1 -6.46 28.21 56.47
N ALA A 2 -6.80 27.84 55.22
CA ALA A 2 -6.61 28.56 53.95
C ALA A 2 -5.16 28.75 53.42
N LEU A 3 -4.84 28.53 52.15
CA LEU A 3 -5.47 27.86 51.00
C LEU A 3 -4.35 27.69 49.97
N ARG A 4 -4.15 26.46 49.47
CA ARG A 4 -3.38 26.19 48.24
C ARG A 4 -4.13 26.84 47.07
N THR A 5 -3.47 27.66 46.28
CA THR A 5 -3.82 27.86 44.87
C THR A 5 -2.77 27.12 44.04
N ALA A 6 -3.09 25.86 43.73
CA ALA A 6 -2.37 25.06 42.76
C ALA A 6 -2.61 25.66 41.38
N GLY A 7 -1.55 25.61 40.56
CA GLY A 7 -1.52 26.14 39.21
C GLY A 7 -2.64 25.60 38.34
N GLU A 8 -3.22 26.52 37.58
CA GLU A 8 -4.03 26.24 36.43
C GLU A 8 -3.10 25.66 35.36
N ASP A 9 -3.26 24.37 35.05
CA ASP A 9 -2.64 23.72 33.91
C ASP A 9 -3.71 23.69 32.79
N PRO A 10 -3.71 24.65 31.84
CA PRO A 10 -4.62 24.58 30.74
C PRO A 10 -4.11 23.48 29.81
N GLY A 11 -4.75 22.31 29.91
CA GLY A 11 -4.57 21.20 28.99
C GLY A 11 -4.53 21.74 27.56
N THR A 12 -3.35 21.66 26.96
CA THR A 12 -3.13 22.03 25.57
C THR A 12 -3.90 21.01 24.73
N VAL A 13 -5.17 21.32 24.48
CA VAL A 13 -5.91 20.72 23.38
C VAL A 13 -5.14 21.18 22.16
N THR A 14 -4.23 20.35 21.65
CA THR A 14 -3.64 20.58 20.34
C THR A 14 -4.81 20.58 19.36
N GLU A 15 -5.35 21.75 19.07
CA GLU A 15 -6.38 21.93 18.06
C GLU A 15 -5.81 21.31 16.79
N ARG A 16 -6.42 20.19 16.40
CA ARG A 16 -5.96 19.44 15.25
C ARG A 16 -6.15 20.35 14.05
N GLU A 17 -5.04 20.68 13.39
CA GLU A 17 -5.05 21.56 12.24
C GLU A 17 -6.11 21.10 11.23
N PRO A 18 -6.98 22.02 10.77
CA PRO A 18 -8.11 21.65 9.92
C PRO A 18 -7.60 20.99 8.65
N ARG A 19 -8.13 19.80 8.34
CA ARG A 19 -7.84 19.09 7.10
C ARG A 19 -8.74 19.61 5.99
N ASP A 20 -8.52 20.86 5.61
CA ASP A 20 -9.24 21.53 4.52
C ASP A 20 -8.53 21.36 3.17
N ALA A 21 -8.94 22.14 2.16
CA ALA A 21 -8.35 22.10 0.83
C ALA A 21 -6.85 22.48 0.84
N THR A 22 -6.46 23.49 1.62
CA THR A 22 -5.07 23.95 1.73
C THR A 22 -4.19 22.86 2.32
N TRP A 23 -4.65 22.19 3.38
CA TRP A 23 -3.96 21.03 3.93
C TRP A 23 -3.81 19.92 2.88
N PHE A 24 -4.87 19.67 2.10
CA PHE A 24 -4.86 18.61 1.10
C PHE A 24 -3.91 18.90 -0.07
N ASP A 25 -3.77 20.15 -0.49
CA ASP A 25 -2.83 20.54 -1.53
C ASP A 25 -1.38 20.23 -1.11
N GLY A 26 -1.02 20.59 0.13
CA GLY A 26 0.29 20.25 0.70
C GLY A 26 0.49 18.74 0.87
N PHE A 27 -0.52 18.05 1.37
CA PHE A 27 -0.52 16.59 1.51
C PHE A 27 -0.36 15.86 0.16
N PHE A 28 -1.07 16.32 -0.87
CA PHE A 28 -0.99 15.78 -2.22
C PHE A 28 0.41 16.01 -2.80
N ALA A 29 0.92 17.25 -2.76
CA ALA A 29 2.24 17.58 -3.27
C ALA A 29 3.35 16.75 -2.62
N LEU A 30 3.26 16.52 -1.31
CA LEU A 30 4.22 15.73 -0.55
C LEU A 30 4.22 14.24 -0.93
N HIS A 31 3.07 13.67 -1.29
CA HIS A 31 2.91 12.21 -1.41
C HIS A 31 2.63 11.70 -2.83
N ALA A 32 2.25 12.57 -3.78
CA ALA A 32 1.87 12.17 -5.14
C ALA A 32 2.93 11.32 -5.85
N THR A 33 4.20 11.74 -5.78
CA THR A 33 5.32 11.01 -6.41
C THR A 33 5.49 9.61 -5.82
N ALA A 34 5.33 9.46 -4.50
CA ALA A 34 5.49 8.18 -3.82
C ALA A 34 4.38 7.20 -4.23
N ILE A 35 3.13 7.67 -4.32
CA ILE A 35 1.98 6.86 -4.75
C ILE A 35 2.06 6.51 -6.24
N HIS A 36 2.46 7.45 -7.08
CA HIS A 36 2.72 7.17 -8.48
C HIS A 36 3.78 6.07 -8.65
N ARG A 37 4.94 6.19 -7.96
CA ARG A 37 6.00 5.17 -7.98
C ARG A 37 5.53 3.82 -7.42
N TYR A 38 4.67 3.82 -6.41
CA TYR A 38 4.07 2.61 -5.88
C TYR A 38 3.33 1.83 -6.97
N PHE A 39 2.50 2.53 -7.75
CA PHE A 39 1.72 1.93 -8.84
C PHE A 39 2.56 1.61 -10.07
N VAL A 40 3.51 2.45 -10.49
CA VAL A 40 4.41 2.13 -11.61
C VAL A 40 5.10 0.77 -11.42
N ARG A 41 5.45 0.42 -10.18
CA ARG A 41 6.10 -0.86 -9.84
C ARG A 41 5.14 -2.06 -9.76
N ARG A 42 3.82 -1.85 -9.86
CA ARG A 42 2.80 -2.82 -9.41
C ARG A 42 1.53 -2.86 -10.25
N ALA A 43 1.28 -1.88 -11.11
CA ALA A 43 0.16 -1.81 -12.03
C ALA A 43 0.68 -1.74 -13.48
N ASP A 44 -0.18 -2.07 -14.43
CA ASP A 44 0.09 -1.79 -15.83
C ASP A 44 0.13 -0.28 -16.07
N ARG A 45 0.94 0.16 -17.04
CA ARG A 45 1.21 1.59 -17.27
C ARG A 45 -0.04 2.43 -17.56
N VAL A 46 -1.10 1.81 -18.09
CA VAL A 46 -2.31 2.50 -18.55
C VAL A 46 -3.18 2.99 -17.39
N ASP A 47 -3.03 2.43 -16.19
CA ASP A 47 -3.94 2.69 -15.06
C ASP A 47 -3.30 3.47 -13.91
N VAL A 48 -2.02 3.88 -14.02
CA VAL A 48 -1.26 4.46 -12.88
C VAL A 48 -1.88 5.77 -12.39
N GLU A 49 -2.24 6.67 -13.29
CA GLU A 49 -2.84 7.97 -12.97
C GLU A 49 -4.22 7.80 -12.33
N ASP A 50 -5.05 6.92 -12.89
CA ASP A 50 -6.40 6.64 -12.39
C ASP A 50 -6.38 6.00 -11.00
N LEU A 51 -5.50 5.02 -10.79
CA LEU A 51 -5.33 4.38 -9.47
C LEU A 51 -4.79 5.39 -8.45
N SER A 52 -3.88 6.28 -8.86
CA SER A 52 -3.38 7.36 -8.00
C SER A 52 -4.51 8.32 -7.63
N ALA A 53 -5.33 8.73 -8.59
CA ALA A 53 -6.48 9.60 -8.35
C ALA A 53 -7.49 8.95 -7.39
N GLU A 54 -7.75 7.65 -7.51
CA GLU A 54 -8.65 6.92 -6.59
C GLU A 54 -8.13 6.91 -5.15
N VAL A 55 -6.81 6.74 -4.97
CA VAL A 55 -6.15 6.82 -3.65
C VAL A 55 -6.34 8.21 -3.03
N PHE A 56 -6.05 9.27 -3.78
CA PHE A 56 -6.15 10.64 -3.26
C PHE A 56 -7.61 11.09 -3.05
N ALA A 57 -8.53 10.66 -3.91
CA ALA A 57 -9.97 10.87 -3.68
C ALA A 57 -10.44 10.17 -2.39
N THR A 58 -9.93 8.97 -2.12
CA THR A 58 -10.20 8.25 -0.87
C THR A 58 -9.57 8.95 0.33
N ALA A 59 -8.35 9.47 0.19
CA ALA A 59 -7.69 10.27 1.21
C ALA A 59 -8.49 11.53 1.55
N TRP A 60 -8.97 12.27 0.56
CA TRP A 60 -9.83 13.44 0.77
C TRP A 60 -11.11 13.09 1.54
N ARG A 61 -11.84 12.04 1.12
CA ARG A 61 -13.07 11.60 1.80
C ARG A 61 -12.83 11.13 3.23
N ARG A 62 -11.65 10.56 3.53
CA ARG A 62 -11.31 9.96 4.82
C ARG A 62 -10.24 10.74 5.58
N ARG A 63 -9.99 11.99 5.22
CA ARG A 63 -8.87 12.78 5.73
C ARG A 63 -8.81 12.81 7.25
N GLU A 64 -9.93 12.89 7.95
CA GLU A 64 -9.94 12.85 9.44
C GLU A 64 -9.44 11.54 10.05
N LYS A 65 -9.47 10.43 9.30
CA LYS A 65 -9.05 9.10 9.75
C LYS A 65 -7.57 8.80 9.46
N ILE A 66 -6.86 9.68 8.75
CA ILE A 66 -5.44 9.48 8.45
C ILE A 66 -4.63 9.73 9.73
N PRO A 67 -3.86 8.76 10.25
CA PRO A 67 -3.09 8.98 11.47
C PRO A 67 -1.96 9.99 11.21
N ALA A 68 -1.81 10.97 12.10
CA ALA A 68 -0.74 11.95 12.01
C ALA A 68 0.63 11.27 12.14
N GLY A 69 1.57 11.60 11.25
CA GLY A 69 2.90 10.99 11.18
C GLY A 69 2.95 9.63 10.46
N PHE A 70 1.80 9.08 10.04
CA PHE A 70 1.70 7.83 9.28
C PHE A 70 0.85 8.00 8.01
N GLU A 71 0.85 9.21 7.45
CA GLU A 71 0.14 9.59 6.24
C GLU A 71 0.51 8.68 5.06
N LEU A 72 1.80 8.58 4.77
CA LEU A 72 2.29 7.79 3.63
C LEU A 72 2.05 6.27 3.82
N PRO A 73 2.34 5.66 4.99
CA PRO A 73 1.88 4.29 5.29
C PRO A 73 0.39 4.06 5.08
N TRP A 74 -0.46 4.99 5.52
CA TRP A 74 -1.91 4.90 5.33
C TRP A 74 -2.29 4.98 3.84
N LEU A 75 -1.63 5.84 3.07
CA LEU A 75 -1.82 5.92 1.62
C LEU A 75 -1.40 4.63 0.92
N TYR A 76 -0.27 4.01 1.28
CA TYR A 76 0.14 2.72 0.71
C TYR A 76 -0.85 1.60 1.04
N ARG A 77 -1.42 1.61 2.25
CA ARG A 77 -2.50 0.69 2.59
C ARG A 77 -3.69 0.88 1.67
N THR A 78 -4.12 2.12 1.47
CA THR A 78 -5.21 2.47 0.56
C THR A 78 -4.88 2.04 -0.87
N ALA A 79 -3.68 2.33 -1.37
CA ALA A 79 -3.20 1.95 -2.69
C ALA A 79 -3.22 0.42 -2.90
N SER A 80 -2.87 -0.35 -1.87
CA SER A 80 -2.94 -1.82 -1.93
C SER A 80 -4.38 -2.33 -2.11
N TYR A 81 -5.36 -1.70 -1.47
CA TYR A 81 -6.77 -2.05 -1.64
C TYR A 81 -7.29 -1.65 -3.02
N VAL A 82 -6.93 -0.45 -3.48
CA VAL A 82 -7.27 0.06 -4.83
C VAL A 82 -6.72 -0.89 -5.90
N LEU A 83 -5.44 -1.26 -5.81
CA LEU A 83 -4.81 -2.20 -6.73
C LEU A 83 -5.46 -3.59 -6.69
N ALA A 84 -5.72 -4.12 -5.50
CA ALA A 84 -6.35 -5.43 -5.34
C ALA A 84 -7.77 -5.44 -5.94
N ASN A 85 -8.53 -4.35 -5.79
CA ASN A 85 -9.85 -4.21 -6.39
C ASN A 85 -9.77 -4.08 -7.91
N HIS A 86 -8.82 -3.29 -8.43
CA HIS A 86 -8.59 -3.15 -9.86
C HIS A 86 -8.29 -4.51 -10.51
N ARG A 87 -7.36 -5.30 -9.93
CA ARG A 87 -7.02 -6.66 -10.41
C ARG A 87 -8.17 -7.68 -10.35
N ARG A 88 -9.22 -7.42 -9.56
CA ARG A 88 -10.41 -8.28 -9.48
C ARG A 88 -11.46 -7.95 -10.54
N LYS A 89 -11.38 -6.77 -11.17
CA LYS A 89 -12.28 -6.44 -12.26
C LYS A 89 -11.97 -7.41 -13.41
N PRO A 90 -12.96 -8.16 -13.93
CA PRO A 90 -12.72 -8.96 -15.12
C PRO A 90 -12.25 -8.00 -16.20
N THR A 91 -11.10 -8.28 -16.81
CA THR A 91 -10.69 -7.61 -18.05
C THR A 91 -11.80 -7.90 -19.04
N LEU A 92 -12.74 -6.96 -19.20
CA LEU A 92 -13.67 -6.96 -20.32
C LEU A 92 -12.83 -6.65 -21.54
N THR A 93 -12.09 -7.66 -22.00
CA THR A 93 -11.53 -7.64 -23.34
C THR A 93 -12.73 -7.49 -24.25
N LEU A 94 -12.85 -6.30 -24.84
CA LEU A 94 -13.75 -6.04 -25.94
C LEU A 94 -13.39 -7.00 -27.07
N LEU A 95 -14.07 -8.14 -27.12
CA LEU A 95 -14.26 -8.91 -28.33
C LEU A 95 -15.57 -9.69 -28.19
N SER A 96 -16.51 -9.31 -29.04
CA SER A 96 -17.56 -10.15 -29.61
C SER A 96 -17.20 -11.65 -29.62
N ASP A 97 -17.89 -12.48 -28.85
CA ASP A 97 -18.82 -13.48 -29.38
C ASP A 97 -19.61 -14.15 -28.25
N TYR A 98 -20.82 -14.58 -28.55
CA TYR A 98 -21.71 -15.35 -27.69
C TYR A 98 -21.14 -16.76 -27.41
N GLY A 99 -21.28 -17.29 -26.19
CA GLY A 99 -21.33 -18.73 -25.98
C GLY A 99 -20.63 -19.30 -24.73
N SER A 100 -21.46 -19.77 -23.81
CA SER A 100 -21.33 -20.96 -22.94
C SER A 100 -20.05 -21.27 -22.13
N GLU A 101 -20.31 -21.40 -20.83
CA GLU A 101 -19.92 -22.46 -19.88
C GLU A 101 -18.45 -22.78 -19.55
N GLU A 102 -18.24 -22.82 -18.23
CA GLU A 102 -17.35 -23.71 -17.47
C GLU A 102 -15.82 -23.53 -17.55
N GLY A 103 -15.23 -23.35 -16.36
CA GLY A 103 -13.84 -23.72 -16.12
C GLY A 103 -12.77 -22.65 -16.40
N ALA A 104 -13.00 -21.37 -16.08
CA ALA A 104 -11.92 -20.39 -16.09
C ALA A 104 -11.16 -20.43 -14.75
N GLN A 105 -10.19 -21.32 -14.64
CA GLN A 105 -9.07 -21.15 -13.71
C GLN A 105 -8.54 -19.73 -13.91
N PRO A 106 -8.44 -18.86 -12.87
CA PRO A 106 -7.98 -17.51 -13.10
C PRO A 106 -6.58 -17.59 -13.68
N ALA A 107 -6.47 -17.24 -14.96
CA ALA A 107 -5.21 -17.09 -15.65
C ALA A 107 -4.29 -16.31 -14.71
N ARG A 108 -3.06 -16.79 -14.52
CA ARG A 108 -2.03 -16.10 -13.76
C ARG A 108 -2.00 -14.67 -14.30
N SER A 109 -2.59 -13.74 -13.56
CA SER A 109 -2.44 -12.33 -13.84
C SER A 109 -0.95 -12.08 -13.74
N VAL A 110 -0.34 -11.69 -14.86
CA VAL A 110 1.02 -11.17 -14.86
C VAL A 110 1.04 -10.11 -13.76
N ASP A 111 1.82 -10.33 -12.71
CA ASP A 111 1.86 -9.36 -11.61
C ASP A 111 2.71 -8.22 -12.14
N PRO A 112 2.24 -6.97 -12.27
CA PRO A 112 3.07 -5.91 -12.86
C PRO A 112 4.32 -5.55 -12.04
N ALA A 113 4.55 -6.19 -10.88
CA ALA A 113 5.90 -6.36 -10.32
C ALA A 113 6.92 -6.93 -11.34
N ASP A 114 6.42 -7.68 -12.33
CA ASP A 114 7.11 -8.24 -13.47
C ASP A 114 7.59 -7.16 -14.47
N LEU A 115 6.93 -5.98 -14.51
CA LEU A 115 7.21 -4.91 -15.48
C LEU A 115 8.32 -3.93 -15.06
N VAL A 116 8.79 -3.97 -13.80
CA VAL A 116 9.81 -3.01 -13.30
C VAL A 116 11.09 -3.68 -12.76
N MET A 117 11.17 -5.01 -12.79
CA MET A 117 12.39 -5.74 -12.45
C MET A 117 13.23 -6.01 -13.70
N THR A 118 14.47 -5.51 -13.72
CA THR A 118 15.45 -5.79 -14.79
C THR A 118 16.13 -7.15 -14.63
N ASP A 119 15.98 -7.81 -13.47
CA ASP A 119 16.57 -9.12 -13.15
C ASP A 119 15.50 -10.22 -13.16
N ASP A 120 15.58 -11.09 -14.17
CA ASP A 120 14.64 -12.20 -14.41
C ASP A 120 14.63 -13.22 -13.26
N GLU A 121 15.74 -13.37 -12.52
CA GLU A 121 15.83 -14.29 -11.38
C GLU A 121 15.07 -13.75 -10.17
N VAL A 122 15.26 -12.47 -9.86
CA VAL A 122 14.50 -11.79 -8.80
C VAL A 122 13.00 -11.80 -9.12
N ARG A 123 12.64 -11.61 -10.39
CA ARG A 123 11.25 -11.69 -10.83
C ARG A 123 10.65 -13.07 -10.57
N ARG A 124 11.33 -14.14 -10.97
CA ARG A 124 10.88 -15.53 -10.76
C ARG A 124 10.73 -15.86 -9.28
N ALA A 125 11.72 -15.52 -8.46
CA ALA A 125 11.67 -15.77 -7.02
C ALA A 125 10.52 -15.02 -6.34
N LEU A 126 10.30 -13.74 -6.69
CA LEU A 126 9.17 -12.97 -6.19
C LEU A 126 7.82 -13.51 -6.67
N GLY A 127 7.76 -13.99 -7.93
CA GLY A 127 6.56 -14.59 -8.53
C GLY A 127 6.04 -15.82 -7.78
N ARG A 128 6.92 -16.57 -7.10
CA ARG A 128 6.58 -17.74 -6.27
C ARG A 128 5.96 -17.37 -4.91
N LEU A 129 6.15 -16.14 -4.46
CA LEU A 129 5.61 -15.68 -3.19
C LEU A 129 4.11 -15.40 -3.29
N SER A 130 3.41 -15.57 -2.17
CA SER A 130 2.05 -15.05 -2.04
C SER A 130 2.03 -13.53 -2.27
N ALA A 131 0.92 -13.01 -2.81
CA ALA A 131 0.76 -11.57 -3.03
C ALA A 131 0.97 -10.75 -1.74
N ARG A 132 0.61 -11.34 -0.59
CA ARG A 132 0.81 -10.75 0.73
C ARG A 132 2.30 -10.63 1.09
N ASP A 133 3.06 -11.71 0.94
CA ASP A 133 4.50 -11.71 1.28
C ASP A 133 5.28 -10.79 0.36
N ARG A 134 4.94 -10.80 -0.95
CA ARG A 134 5.49 -9.87 -1.95
C ARG A 134 5.25 -8.42 -1.54
N THR A 135 4.01 -8.08 -1.16
CA THR A 135 3.65 -6.73 -0.69
C THR A 135 4.47 -6.32 0.52
N VAL A 136 4.62 -7.21 1.52
CA VAL A 136 5.43 -6.94 2.72
C VAL A 136 6.88 -6.61 2.36
N LEU A 137 7.49 -7.40 1.47
CA LEU A 137 8.86 -7.19 1.02
C LEU A 137 9.02 -5.88 0.26
N MET A 138 8.11 -5.57 -0.68
CA MET A 138 8.22 -4.37 -1.50
C MET A 138 7.98 -3.09 -0.68
N LEU A 139 7.04 -3.11 0.28
CA LEU A 139 6.84 -1.97 1.21
C LEU A 139 8.10 -1.69 2.02
N HIS A 140 8.80 -2.73 2.45
CA HIS A 140 10.04 -2.58 3.19
C HIS A 140 11.21 -2.15 2.29
N ALA A 141 11.45 -2.87 1.19
CA ALA A 141 12.65 -2.71 0.36
C ALA A 141 12.62 -1.47 -0.55
N TRP A 142 11.46 -1.09 -1.08
CA TRP A 142 11.35 0.05 -2.01
C TRP A 142 10.75 1.29 -1.39
N GLU A 143 9.80 1.12 -0.46
CA GLU A 143 9.16 2.26 0.19
C GLU A 143 9.79 2.59 1.56
N GLY A 144 10.82 1.82 1.97
CA GLY A 144 11.61 2.08 3.17
C GLY A 144 10.87 1.87 4.49
N LEU A 145 9.70 1.20 4.48
CA LEU A 145 8.90 1.07 5.68
C LEU A 145 9.43 0.01 6.65
N ASP A 146 9.47 0.36 7.93
CA ASP A 146 9.76 -0.53 9.04
C ASP A 146 8.85 -0.26 10.25
N GLY A 147 9.05 -1.02 11.32
CA GLY A 147 8.42 -0.77 12.62
C GLY A 147 6.92 -0.46 12.56
N GLU A 148 6.56 0.72 13.08
CA GLU A 148 5.17 1.21 13.09
C GLU A 148 4.67 1.61 11.71
N GLY A 149 5.52 2.17 10.84
CA GLY A 149 5.14 2.52 9.47
C GLY A 149 4.71 1.30 8.67
N LEU A 150 5.48 0.21 8.75
CA LEU A 150 5.12 -1.05 8.11
C LEU A 150 3.85 -1.65 8.73
N ALA A 151 3.69 -1.55 10.05
CA ALA A 151 2.49 -2.01 10.74
C ALA A 151 1.23 -1.27 10.29
N HIS A 152 1.29 0.05 10.18
CA HIS A 152 0.20 0.89 9.67
C HIS A 152 -0.16 0.54 8.22
N ALA A 153 0.84 0.39 7.35
CA ALA A 153 0.63 0.02 5.96
C ALA A 153 -0.02 -1.36 5.80
N LEU A 154 0.36 -2.32 6.64
CA LEU A 154 -0.18 -3.68 6.62
C LEU A 154 -1.50 -3.85 7.40
N GLY A 155 -1.86 -2.87 8.25
CA GLY A 155 -2.99 -2.98 9.18
C GLY A 155 -2.76 -4.04 10.26
N LEU A 156 -1.53 -4.18 10.76
CA LEU A 156 -1.12 -5.14 11.77
C LEU A 156 -0.60 -4.42 13.03
N THR A 157 -0.35 -5.18 14.10
CA THR A 157 0.48 -4.70 15.21
C THR A 157 1.95 -4.64 14.80
N ARG A 158 2.77 -3.84 15.50
CA ARG A 158 4.24 -3.78 15.27
C ARG A 158 4.89 -5.17 15.30
N GLY A 159 4.55 -5.99 16.29
CA GLY A 159 5.02 -7.37 16.39
C GLY A 159 4.55 -8.25 15.23
N GLY A 160 3.29 -8.09 14.81
CA GLY A 160 2.73 -8.79 13.66
C GLY A 160 3.41 -8.43 12.35
N ALA A 161 3.74 -7.15 12.14
CA ALA A 161 4.48 -6.66 10.98
C ALA A 161 5.91 -7.21 10.94
N ALA A 162 6.62 -7.18 12.08
CA ALA A 162 7.96 -7.77 12.18
C ALA A 162 7.94 -9.27 11.88
N ALA A 163 6.97 -10.01 12.42
CA ALA A 163 6.81 -11.43 12.15
C ALA A 163 6.46 -11.71 10.69
N ALA A 164 5.60 -10.90 10.06
CA ALA A 164 5.28 -11.00 8.64
C ALA A 164 6.50 -10.75 7.76
N LEU A 165 7.30 -9.72 8.05
CA LEU A 165 8.53 -9.42 7.31
C LEU A 165 9.56 -10.54 7.44
N SER A 166 9.74 -11.08 8.65
CA SER A 166 10.65 -12.21 8.88
C SER A 166 10.23 -13.44 8.06
N ARG A 167 8.94 -13.80 8.09
CA ARG A 167 8.41 -14.92 7.30
C ARG A 167 8.55 -14.69 5.80
N ALA A 168 8.22 -13.51 5.30
CA ALA A 168 8.34 -13.18 3.88
C ALA A 168 9.80 -13.27 3.39
N ARG A 169 10.77 -12.82 4.20
CA ARG A 169 12.20 -12.98 3.91
C ARG A 169 12.64 -14.44 3.90
N ALA A 170 12.14 -15.26 4.83
CA ALA A 170 12.43 -16.70 4.84
C ALA A 170 11.92 -17.38 3.57
N ARG A 171 10.67 -17.12 3.19
CA ARG A 171 10.07 -17.63 1.96
C ARG A 171 10.79 -17.18 0.69
N LEU A 172 11.28 -15.93 0.65
CA LEU A 172 12.07 -15.45 -0.49
C LEU A 172 13.39 -16.22 -0.61
N ARG A 173 14.08 -16.50 0.50
CA ARG A 173 15.32 -17.29 0.50
C ARG A 173 15.08 -18.73 0.02
N GLU A 174 14.00 -19.35 0.46
CA GLU A 174 13.59 -20.68 -0.01
C GLU A 174 13.33 -20.65 -1.53
N ALA A 175 12.53 -19.70 -2.01
CA ALA A 175 12.20 -19.57 -3.42
C ALA A 175 13.42 -19.27 -4.32
N TRP A 176 14.42 -18.56 -3.78
CA TRP A 176 15.70 -18.27 -4.45
C TRP A 176 16.59 -19.51 -4.54
N ALA A 177 16.65 -20.31 -3.47
CA ALA A 177 17.44 -21.53 -3.40
C ALA A 177 16.87 -22.68 -4.26
N GLU A 178 15.58 -22.65 -4.60
CA GLU A 178 15.00 -23.60 -5.55
C GLU A 178 15.38 -23.31 -7.02
N ASP A 179 15.87 -22.09 -7.31
CA ASP A 179 16.32 -21.68 -8.66
C ASP A 179 17.83 -21.86 -8.90
N HIS A 180 18.59 -22.26 -7.87
CA HIS A 180 20.06 -22.38 -7.87
C HIS A 180 20.53 -23.69 -7.24
#